data_AF-A0A2I2Z9W4-F1
#
_entry.id   AF-A0A2I2Z9W4-F1
#
_cell.length_a   1.000
_cell.length_b   1.000
_cell.length_c   1.000
_cell.angle_alpha   90.00
_cell.angle_beta   90.00
_cell.angle_gamma   90.00
#
_symmetry.space_group_name_H-M   'P 1'
#
loop_
_entity.id
_entity.type
_entity.pdbx_description
1 polymer ?
#
loop_
_entity_poly.entity_id
_entity_poly.type
_entity_poly.pdbx_seq_one_letter_code
_entity_poly.pdbx_strand_id
1 'polypeptide(L)'
;MKCLVTGGNVKVLGKAVHSLSRIGDELYLEPLEDGLSLRTVNSSRSAYACFLFAPLFFQQYQAATPGQDLLRCKILMKHFSTVFSSIASERKTDRKDCMG
;
A
#
# COMPACT_ATOMS: atom_id res chain seq x y z
N MET A 1 14.62 -2.26 -4.15
CA MET A 1 13.54 -1.30 -3.84
C MET A 1 13.45 -1.12 -2.33
N LYS A 2 13.37 0.11 -1.84
CA LYS A 2 13.13 0.40 -0.41
C LYS A 2 12.11 1.54 -0.29
N CYS A 3 11.00 1.29 0.38
CA CYS A 3 9.95 2.28 0.62
C CYS A 3 9.67 2.34 2.12
N LEU A 4 9.94 3.47 2.76
CA LEU A 4 9.65 3.72 4.17
C LEU A 4 8.47 4.69 4.25
N VAL A 5 7.36 4.24 4.83
CA VAL A 5 6.17 5.06 5.07
C VAL A 5 6.03 5.28 6.57
N THR A 6 5.76 6.51 7.00
CA THR A 6 5.58 6.86 8.41
C THR A 6 4.37 7.77 8.62
N GLY A 7 3.93 7.86 9.88
CA GLY A 7 2.84 8.74 10.30
C GLY A 7 1.49 8.41 9.64
N GLY A 8 0.73 9.45 9.30
CA GLY A 8 -0.61 9.33 8.71
C GLY A 8 -0.64 8.64 7.35
N ASN A 9 0.48 8.64 6.62
CA ASN A 9 0.59 8.06 5.28
C ASN A 9 0.40 6.53 5.30
N VAL A 10 0.75 5.87 6.41
CA VAL A 10 0.54 4.42 6.56
C VAL A 10 -0.96 4.07 6.48
N LYS A 11 -1.82 4.90 7.10
CA LYS A 11 -3.28 4.72 7.04
C LYS A 11 -3.82 4.95 5.64
N VAL A 12 -3.27 5.93 4.90
CA VAL A 12 -3.67 6.21 3.51
C VAL A 12 -3.31 5.03 2.61
N LEU A 13 -2.10 4.47 2.75
CA LEU A 13 -1.67 3.30 1.99
C LEU A 13 -2.58 2.09 2.29
N GLY A 14 -2.91 1.84 3.55
CA GLY A 14 -3.84 0.77 3.93
C GLY A 14 -5.24 0.94 3.34
N LYS A 15 -5.76 2.17 3.30
CA LYS A 15 -7.05 2.47 2.66
C LYS A 15 -7.01 2.25 1.14
N ALA A 16 -5.91 2.62 0.48
CA ALA A 16 -5.74 2.39 -0.95
C ALA A 16 -5.74 0.89 -1.28
N VAL A 17 -4.99 0.10 -0.52
CA VAL A 17 -4.99 -1.37 -0.62
C VAL A 17 -6.38 -1.95 -0.43
N HIS A 18 -7.08 -1.53 0.64
CA HIS A 18 -8.44 -2.00 0.91
C HIS A 18 -9.42 -1.60 -0.20
N SER A 19 -9.20 -0.47 -0.87
CA SER A 19 -9.99 -0.09 -2.04
C SER A 19 -9.70 -0.99 -3.24
N LEU A 20 -8.42 -1.31 -3.50
CA LEU A 20 -8.02 -2.18 -4.61
C LEU A 20 -8.51 -3.62 -4.41
N SER A 21 -8.59 -4.11 -3.16
CA SER A 21 -9.08 -5.47 -2.88
C SER A 21 -10.54 -5.70 -3.25
N ARG A 22 -11.31 -4.63 -3.47
CA ARG A 22 -12.70 -4.73 -3.96
C ARG A 22 -12.78 -4.96 -5.46
N ILE A 23 -11.67 -4.79 -6.19
CA ILE A 23 -11.62 -4.84 -7.65
C ILE A 23 -10.96 -6.14 -8.11
N GLY A 24 -9.84 -6.52 -7.51
CA GLY A 24 -9.13 -7.73 -7.92
C GLY A 24 -8.43 -8.44 -6.76
N ASP A 25 -8.21 -9.74 -6.96
CA ASP A 25 -7.57 -10.62 -5.98
C ASP A 25 -6.04 -10.55 -5.99
N GLU A 26 -5.48 -9.84 -6.97
CA GLU A 26 -4.05 -9.74 -7.23
C GLU A 26 -3.62 -8.28 -7.28
N LEU A 27 -2.59 -7.96 -6.51
CA LEU A 27 -1.97 -6.64 -6.45
C LEU A 27 -0.62 -6.67 -7.16
N TYR A 28 -0.44 -5.75 -8.08
CA TYR A 28 0.80 -5.52 -8.81
C TYR A 28 1.48 -4.29 -8.22
N LEU A 29 2.71 -4.46 -7.74
CA LEU A 29 3.56 -3.38 -7.27
C LEU A 29 4.64 -3.12 -8.30
N GLU A 30 4.80 -1.87 -8.71
CA GLU A 30 5.89 -1.45 -9.60
C GLU A 30 6.52 -0.16 -9.07
N PRO A 31 7.81 -0.18 -8.69
CA PRO A 31 8.56 1.04 -8.44
C PRO A 31 8.88 1.73 -9.76
N LEU A 32 8.47 2.99 -9.87
CA LEU A 32 8.76 3.88 -10.99
C LEU A 32 9.64 5.05 -10.50
N GLU A 33 10.17 5.82 -11.44
CA GLU A 33 10.91 7.05 -11.14
C GLU A 33 10.01 8.11 -10.49
N ASP A 34 8.74 8.15 -10.91
CA ASP A 34 7.70 9.07 -10.42
C ASP A 34 6.94 8.53 -9.19
N GLY A 35 7.35 7.39 -8.63
CA GLY A 35 6.81 6.85 -7.38
C GLY A 35 6.46 5.37 -7.42
N LEU A 36 5.70 4.91 -6.43
CA LEU A 36 5.26 3.52 -6.31
C LEU A 36 3.85 3.34 -6.89
N SER A 37 3.73 2.52 -7.93
CA SER A 37 2.44 2.14 -8.52
C SER A 37 1.88 0.86 -7.87
N LEU A 38 0.64 0.94 -7.42
CA LEU A 38 -0.17 -0.18 -6.93
C LEU A 38 -1.34 -0.38 -7.90
N ARG A 39 -1.39 -1.55 -8.55
CA ARG A 39 -2.38 -1.85 -9.58
C ARG A 39 -3.10 -3.14 -9.33
N THR A 40 -4.34 -3.24 -9.77
CA THR A 40 -5.09 -4.48 -9.78
C THR A 40 -5.96 -4.57 -11.03
N VAL A 41 -6.26 -5.79 -11.44
CA VAL A 41 -7.26 -6.10 -12.46
C VAL A 41 -8.21 -7.13 -11.89
N ASN A 42 -9.49 -7.04 -12.27
CA ASN A 42 -10.44 -8.10 -11.93
C ASN A 42 -10.16 -9.38 -12.74
N SER A 43 -10.78 -10.49 -12.35
CA SER A 43 -10.54 -11.81 -12.96
C SER A 43 -10.89 -11.86 -14.46
N SER A 44 -11.93 -11.14 -14.89
CA SER A 44 -12.33 -11.03 -16.30
C SER A 44 -11.52 -10.00 -17.10
N ARG A 45 -10.56 -9.30 -16.46
CA ARG A 45 -9.74 -8.23 -17.07
C ARG A 45 -10.56 -7.09 -17.69
N SER A 46 -11.78 -6.89 -17.20
CA SER A 46 -12.71 -5.84 -17.64
C SER A 46 -12.64 -4.59 -16.76
N ALA A 47 -12.06 -4.69 -15.57
CA ALA A 47 -11.86 -3.56 -14.65
C ALA A 47 -10.40 -3.48 -14.23
N TYR A 48 -9.87 -2.26 -14.21
CA TYR A 48 -8.52 -1.93 -13.80
C TYR A 48 -8.54 -0.76 -12.83
N ALA A 49 -7.68 -0.82 -11.80
CA ALA A 49 -7.46 0.30 -10.90
C ALA A 49 -5.99 0.47 -10.56
N CYS A 50 -5.59 1.71 -10.32
CA CYS A 50 -4.23 2.11 -10.05
C CYS A 50 -4.19 3.23 -9.01
N PHE A 51 -3.28 3.12 -8.06
CA PHE A 51 -2.80 4.23 -7.24
C PHE A 51 -1.32 4.46 -7.53
N LEU A 52 -0.91 5.72 -7.64
CA LEU A 52 0.49 6.13 -7.73
C LEU A 52 0.82 6.99 -6.51
N PHE A 53 1.77 6.51 -5.70
CA PHE A 53 2.29 7.26 -4.57
C PHE A 53 3.60 7.92 -4.97
N ALA A 54 3.61 9.25 -5.08
CA ALA A 54 4.81 10.01 -5.41
C ALA A 54 5.96 9.74 -4.42
N PRO A 55 7.24 9.93 -4.78
CA PRO A 55 8.37 9.65 -3.89
C PRO A 55 8.28 10.38 -2.55
N LEU A 56 7.72 11.61 -2.56
CA LEU A 56 7.50 12.44 -1.37
C LEU A 56 6.45 11.88 -0.39
N PHE A 57 5.63 10.91 -0.81
CA PHE A 57 4.73 10.20 0.09
C PHE A 57 5.51 9.34 1.11
N PHE A 58 6.71 8.91 0.74
CA PHE A 58 7.58 8.07 1.55
C PHE A 58 8.60 8.94 2.28
N GLN A 59 8.90 8.57 3.53
CA GLN A 59 10.05 9.13 4.23
C GLN A 59 11.37 8.74 3.54
N GLN A 60 11.42 7.54 2.96
CA GLN A 60 12.53 7.11 2.13
C GLN A 60 11.97 6.34 0.94
N TYR A 61 12.26 6.80 -0.27
CA TYR A 61 11.92 6.10 -1.51
C TYR A 61 13.20 5.81 -2.28
N GLN A 62 13.45 4.53 -2.55
CA GLN A 62 14.52 4.06 -3.42
C GLN A 62 13.89 3.16 -4.49
N ALA A 63 13.78 3.73 -5.69
CA ALA A 63 13.36 3.00 -6.88
C ALA A 63 14.32 1.81 -7.16
N ALA A 64 13.88 0.84 -7.95
CA ALA A 64 14.75 -0.25 -8.37
C ALA A 64 15.93 0.32 -9.19
N THR A 65 17.14 -0.22 -8.96
CA THR A 65 18.35 0.20 -9.67
C THR A 65 18.22 -0.14 -11.16
N PRO A 66 18.64 0.74 -12.09
CA PRO A 66 18.66 0.42 -13.52
C PRO A 66 19.44 -0.88 -13.76
N GLY A 67 18.80 -1.88 -14.37
CA GLY A 67 19.40 -3.19 -14.65
C GLY A 67 19.06 -4.33 -13.67
N GLN A 68 18.36 -4.03 -12.56
CA GLN A 68 17.61 -5.06 -11.85
C GLN A 68 16.25 -5.18 -12.52
N ASP A 69 15.81 -6.41 -12.85
CA ASP A 69 14.49 -6.66 -13.40
C ASP A 69 13.46 -5.80 -12.67
N LEU A 70 12.72 -4.98 -13.43
CA LEU A 70 11.63 -4.14 -12.92
C LEU A 70 10.81 -5.02 -11.98
N LEU A 71 10.95 -4.80 -10.67
CA LEU A 71 10.36 -5.63 -9.63
C LEU A 71 8.84 -5.48 -9.70
N ARG A 72 8.24 -6.22 -10.64
CA ARG A 72 6.80 -6.40 -10.79
C ARG A 72 6.42 -7.51 -9.85
N CYS A 73 6.28 -7.15 -8.59
CA CYS A 73 5.82 -8.10 -7.59
C CYS A 73 4.31 -8.25 -7.72
N LYS A 74 3.87 -9.48 -7.98
CA LYS A 74 2.46 -9.87 -7.97
C LYS A 74 2.18 -10.55 -6.64
N ILE A 75 1.29 -9.97 -5.84
CA ILE A 75 0.96 -10.46 -4.50
C ILE A 75 -0.53 -10.75 -4.45
N LEU A 76 -0.92 -11.88 -3.86
CA LEU A 76 -2.33 -12.13 -3.57
C LEU A 76 -2.82 -11.14 -2.52
N MET A 77 -3.91 -10.45 -2.83
CA MET A 77 -4.48 -9.38 -2.02
C MET A 77 -4.80 -9.82 -0.59
N LYS A 78 -5.13 -11.10 -0.40
CA LYS A 78 -5.36 -11.72 0.91
C LYS A 78 -4.16 -11.60 1.85
N HIS A 79 -2.93 -11.73 1.34
CA HIS A 79 -1.71 -11.63 2.16
C HIS A 79 -1.38 -10.17 2.47
N PHE A 80 -1.66 -9.26 1.54
CA PHE A 80 -1.42 -7.83 1.72
C PHE A 80 -2.43 -7.23 2.73
N SER A 81 -3.68 -7.68 2.70
CA SER A 81 -4.71 -7.22 3.63
C SER A 81 -4.38 -7.57 5.09
N THR A 82 -3.79 -8.74 5.36
CA THR A 82 -3.38 -9.14 6.72
C THR A 82 -2.34 -8.20 7.32
N VAL A 83 -1.42 -7.69 6.49
CA VAL A 83 -0.38 -6.75 6.92
C VAL A 83 -1.00 -5.42 7.38
N PHE A 84 -1.96 -4.89 6.62
CA PHE A 84 -2.60 -3.60 6.95
C PHE A 84 -3.70 -3.71 8.01
N SER A 85 -4.34 -4.87 8.16
CA SER A 85 -5.30 -5.12 9.26
C SER A 85 -4.64 -5.04 10.64
N SER A 86 -3.38 -5.47 10.76
CA SER A 86 -2.62 -5.34 12.02
C SER A 86 -2.35 -3.87 12.39
N ILE A 87 -2.07 -3.03 11.39
CA ILE A 87 -1.76 -1.60 11.56
C ILE A 87 -3.00 -0.77 11.91
N ALA A 88 -4.19 -1.21 11.48
CA ALA A 88 -5.45 -0.59 11.89
C ALA A 88 -5.81 -0.83 13.37
N SER A 89 -5.14 -1.78 14.04
CA SER A 89 -5.39 -2.14 15.44
C SER A 89 -4.60 -1.29 16.46
N GLU A 90 -3.90 -0.24 16.05
CA GLU A 90 -3.24 0.69 17.00
C GLU A 90 -4.27 1.57 17.71
N ARG A 91 -4.72 1.05 18.87
CA ARG A 91 -5.19 1.72 20.10
C ARG A 91 -6.21 2.86 19.94
N LYS A 92 -7.49 2.52 20.15
CA LYS A 92 -8.35 3.37 21.00
C LYS A 92 -7.82 3.26 22.43
N THR A 93 -6.85 4.09 22.81
CA THR A 93 -6.69 4.41 24.23
C THR A 93 -7.80 5.39 24.56
N ASP A 94 -8.89 4.87 25.09
CA ASP A 94 -9.88 5.64 25.83
C ASP A 94 -9.13 6.33 26.96
N ARG A 95 -8.78 7.62 26.80
CA ARG A 95 -8.39 8.45 27.92
C ARG A 95 -9.67 8.64 28.74
N LYS A 96 -9.89 7.73 29.69
CA LYS A 96 -10.69 8.06 30.87
C LYS A 96 -9.92 9.15 31.61
N ASP A 97 -10.35 10.39 31.43
CA ASP A 97 -10.01 11.47 32.33
C ASP A 97 -10.49 11.07 33.73
N CYS A 98 -9.55 10.69 34.60
CA CYS A 98 -9.79 10.71 36.04
C CYS A 98 -9.73 12.19 36.48
N MET A 99 -10.89 12.83 36.53
CA MET A 99 -11.14 13.91 37.49
C MET A 99 -12.28 13.47 38.39
N GLY A 100 -11.99 13.40 39.69
CA GLY A 100 -12.88 13.00 40.77
C GLY A 100 -12.09 12.67 42.02
#